data_AF-A0A3B8Y9N1-F1
#
_entry.id   AF-A0A3B8Y9N1-F1
#
_cell.length_a   1.000
_cell.length_b   1.000
_cell.length_c   1.000
_cell.angle_alpha   90.00
_cell.angle_beta   90.00
_cell.angle_gamma   90.00
#
_symmetry.space_group_name_H-M   'P 1'
#
loop_
_entity.id
_entity.type
_entity.pdbx_description
1 polymer ?
#
loop_
_entity_poly.entity_id
_entity_poly.type
_entity_poly.pdbx_seq_one_letter_code
_entity_poly.pdbx_strand_id
1 'polypeptide(L)' 'MSDRQLSVFQSGIRDNRERGTLGDFLQENIESSSKLSIVSAYFTIYAFKALKPKLWSIDKLDFLFGQGKRI' A
#
# COMPACT_ATOMS: atom_id res chain seq x y z
N MET A 1 13.34 15.73 21.22
CA MET A 1 12.33 15.08 20.35
C MET A 1 11.03 15.04 21.14
N SER A 2 9.91 15.58 20.65
CA SER A 2 8.67 15.70 21.45
C SER A 2 7.81 14.43 21.39
N ASP A 3 7.02 14.17 22.43
CA ASP A 3 6.15 12.98 22.57
C ASP A 3 5.17 12.80 21.40
N ARG A 4 4.78 13.90 20.74
CA ARG A 4 3.94 13.86 19.54
C ARG A 4 4.61 13.10 18.40
N GLN A 5 5.92 13.26 18.24
CA GLN A 5 6.69 12.66 17.16
C GLN A 5 6.92 11.16 17.38
N LEU A 6 6.97 10.69 18.63
CA LEU A 6 7.05 9.27 18.97
C LEU A 6 5.75 8.52 18.65
N SER A 7 4.59 9.15 18.84
CA SER A 7 3.28 8.53 18.59
C SER A 7 2.99 8.24 17.11
N VAL A 8 3.52 9.07 16.21
CA VAL A 8 3.38 8.90 14.75
C VAL A 8 4.04 7.59 14.29
N PHE A 9 5.11 7.12 14.93
CA PHE A 9 5.79 5.89 14.49
C PHE A 9 5.17 4.56 15.00
N GLN A 10 4.12 4.60 15.83
CA GLN A 10 3.49 3.37 16.35
C GLN A 10 2.30 2.85 15.54
N SER A 11 1.75 3.61 14.58
CA SER A 11 0.62 3.15 13.76
C SER A 11 1.09 2.47 12.48
N GLY A 12 0.37 1.43 12.02
CA GLY A 12 0.55 0.84 10.69
C GLY A 12 0.12 1.74 9.52
N ILE A 13 -0.37 2.95 9.79
CA ILE A 13 -0.77 3.91 8.77
C ILE A 13 0.48 4.43 8.06
N ARG A 14 0.47 4.31 6.73
CA ARG A 14 1.47 4.92 5.84
C ARG A 14 0.84 6.12 5.15
N ASP A 15 1.49 7.27 5.26
CA ASP A 15 1.10 8.49 4.55
C ASP A 15 2.27 8.98 3.67
N ASN A 16 1.93 9.70 2.60
CA ASN A 16 2.91 10.18 1.62
C ASN A 16 3.66 11.46 2.05
N ARG A 17 3.34 12.05 3.20
CA ARG A 17 3.89 13.33 3.66
C ARG A 17 5.10 13.14 4.58
N GLU A 18 4.98 12.25 5.55
CA GLU A 18 5.95 12.06 6.63
C GLU A 18 6.61 10.67 6.60
N ARG A 19 6.01 9.69 5.91
CA ARG A 19 6.43 8.28 5.96
C ARG A 19 6.92 7.72 4.61
N GLY A 20 7.33 8.59 3.68
CA GLY A 20 7.71 8.21 2.32
C GLY A 20 6.49 7.86 1.47
N THR A 21 6.68 7.40 0.22
CA THR A 21 5.52 7.08 -0.64
C THR A 21 4.96 5.69 -0.33
N LEU A 22 3.63 5.54 -0.42
CA LEU A 22 2.98 4.23 -0.37
C LEU A 22 3.53 3.27 -1.44
N GLY A 23 3.91 3.78 -2.60
CA GLY A 23 4.45 2.98 -3.70
C GLY A 23 5.79 2.34 -3.35
N ASP A 24 6.71 3.09 -2.76
CA ASP A 24 8.01 2.58 -2.31
C ASP A 24 7.82 1.56 -1.18
N PHE A 25 6.96 1.89 -0.22
CA PHE A 25 6.61 0.99 0.87
C PHE A 25 6.10 -0.37 0.34
N LEU A 26 5.19 -0.37 -0.63
CA LEU A 26 4.70 -1.62 -1.24
C LEU A 26 5.80 -2.36 -2.00
N GLN A 27 6.70 -1.67 -2.71
CA GLN A 27 7.81 -2.33 -3.42
C GLN A 27 8.79 -3.02 -2.47
N GLU A 28 9.06 -2.43 -1.32
CA GLU A 28 9.97 -2.97 -0.31
C GLU A 28 9.37 -4.16 0.43
N ASN A 29 8.05 -4.15 0.66
CA ASN A 29 7.38 -5.11 1.56
C ASN A 29 6.60 -6.21 0.84
N ILE A 30 6.35 -6.09 -0.48
CA ILE A 30 5.78 -7.20 -1.26
C ILE A 30 6.89 -8.23 -1.49
N GLU A 31 6.78 -9.34 -0.77
CA GLU A 31 7.67 -10.48 -0.88
C GLU A 31 7.16 -11.51 -1.90
N SER A 32 8.09 -12.23 -2.52
CA SER A 32 7.79 -13.34 -3.42
C SER A 32 7.00 -14.43 -2.70
N SER A 33 6.06 -15.06 -3.41
CA SER A 33 5.16 -16.09 -2.90
C SER A 33 4.27 -15.69 -1.72
N SER A 34 4.15 -14.38 -1.45
CA SER A 34 3.14 -13.89 -0.51
C SER A 34 1.73 -14.03 -1.09
N LYS A 35 0.72 -14.12 -0.21
CA LYS A 35 -0.69 -13.97 -0.57
C LYS A 35 -1.13 -12.57 -0.16
N LEU A 36 -1.41 -11.72 -1.15
CA LEU A 36 -1.68 -10.31 -0.95
C LEU A 36 -3.17 -10.01 -1.09
N SER A 37 -3.72 -9.25 -0.15
CA SER A 37 -5.09 -8.73 -0.25
C SER A 37 -5.06 -7.20 -0.23
N ILE A 38 -5.67 -6.56 -1.24
CA ILE A 38 -5.74 -5.10 -1.36
C ILE A 38 -7.19 -4.67 -1.43
N VAL A 39 -7.57 -3.71 -0.60
CA VAL A 39 -8.83 -2.98 -0.72
C VAL A 39 -8.50 -1.54 -1.07
N SER A 40 -9.03 -1.04 -2.19
CA SER A 40 -8.79 0.34 -2.60
C SER A 40 -10.04 0.99 -3.17
N ALA A 41 -10.21 2.28 -2.89
CA ALA A 41 -11.20 3.13 -3.57
C ALA A 41 -10.73 3.58 -4.95
N TYR A 42 -9.41 3.71 -5.14
CA TYR A 42 -8.81 4.16 -6.39
C TYR A 42 -7.46 3.47 -6.58
N PHE A 43 -7.29 2.80 -7.72
CA PHE A 43 -6.01 2.20 -8.12
C PHE A 43 -5.84 2.40 -9.62
N THR A 44 -4.89 3.27 -9.99
CA THR A 44 -4.71 3.68 -11.38
C THR A 44 -3.87 2.66 -12.14
N ILE A 45 -3.98 2.67 -13.48
CA ILE A 45 -3.13 1.84 -14.34
C ILE A 45 -1.63 2.16 -14.19
N TYR A 46 -1.28 3.38 -13.79
CA TYR A 46 0.10 3.78 -13.55
C TYR A 46 0.65 3.18 -12.25
N ALA A 47 -0.15 3.15 -11.18
CA ALA A 47 0.21 2.48 -9.94
C ALA A 47 0.41 0.98 -10.16
N PHE A 48 -0.49 0.35 -10.94
CA PHE A 48 -0.31 -1.05 -11.35
C PHE A 48 0.99 -1.25 -12.13
N LYS A 49 1.27 -0.41 -13.14
CA LYS A 49 2.50 -0.52 -13.95
C LYS A 49 3.76 -0.43 -13.10
N ALA A 50 3.80 0.46 -12.11
CA ALA A 50 4.94 0.61 -11.20
C ALA A 50 5.14 -0.62 -10.30
N LEU A 51 4.05 -1.22 -9.81
CA LEU A 51 4.10 -2.37 -8.90
C LEU A 51 4.14 -3.73 -9.61
N LYS A 52 3.93 -3.76 -10.93
CA LYS A 52 3.80 -4.97 -11.75
C LYS A 52 4.88 -6.03 -11.51
N PRO A 53 6.19 -5.70 -11.42
CA PRO A 53 7.22 -6.72 -11.18
C PRO A 53 7.02 -7.46 -9.85
N LYS A 54 6.61 -6.73 -8.80
CA LYS A 54 6.37 -7.27 -7.46
C LYS A 54 5.07 -8.07 -7.42
N LEU A 55 4.00 -7.53 -7.99
CA LEU A 55 2.68 -8.19 -8.08
C LEU A 55 2.69 -9.45 -8.95
N TRP A 56 3.72 -9.68 -9.78
CA TRP A 56 3.88 -10.93 -10.50
C TRP A 56 4.68 -12.00 -9.74
N SER A 57 5.41 -11.61 -8.70
CA SER A 57 6.17 -12.55 -7.87
C SER A 57 5.35 -13.18 -6.73
N ILE A 58 4.13 -12.68 -6.48
CA ILE A 58 3.24 -13.17 -5.42
C ILE A 58 2.44 -14.38 -5.89
N ASP A 59 2.03 -15.24 -4.95
CA ASP A 59 1.26 -16.46 -5.27
C ASP A 59 -0.19 -16.14 -5.60
N LYS A 60 -0.76 -15.13 -4.94
CA LYS A 60 -2.17 -14.76 -5.09
C LYS A 60 -2.38 -13.29 -4.77
N LEU A 61 -3.25 -12.65 -5.56
CA LEU A 61 -3.78 -11.33 -5.30
C LEU A 61 -5.30 -11.38 -5.17
N ASP A 62 -5.82 -11.02 -4.00
CA ASP A 62 -7.24 -10.72 -3.80
C ASP A 62 -7.42 -9.19 -3.82
N PHE A 63 -7.95 -8.65 -4.92
CA PHE A 63 -8.12 -7.20 -5.08
C PHE A 63 -9.60 -6.81 -5.02
N LEU A 64 -9.98 -6.04 -4.00
CA LEU A 64 -11.33 -5.47 -3.87
C LEU A 64 -11.31 -3.97 -4.21
N PHE A 65 -12.03 -3.62 -5.26
CA PHE A 65 -12.31 -2.24 -5.60
C PHE A 65 -13.58 -1.77 -4.88
N GLY A 66 -13.41 -0.91 -3.89
CA GLY A 66 -14.51 -0.28 -3.18
C GLY A 66 -14.89 1.04 -3.84
N GLN A 67 -15.89 1.05 -4.71
CA GLN A 67 -16.51 2.32 -5.10
C GLN A 67 -17.09 2.97 -3.84
N GLY A 68 -16.58 4.16 -3.47
CA GLY A 68 -17.19 4.95 -2.41
C GLY A 68 -18.63 5.22 -2.80
N LYS A 69 -19.60 4.59 -2.12
CA LYS A 69 -20.99 5.07 -2.21
C LYS A 69 -20.95 6.50 -1.71
N ARG A 70 -21.25 7.45 -2.61
CA ARG A 70 -21.58 8.82 -2.24
C ARG A 70 -22.73 8.73 -1.23
N ILE A 71 -22.42 9.04 0.02
CA ILE A 71 -23.40 9.47 1.02
C ILE A 71 -23.57 10.98 0.88
#